data_AF-A0A800LX45-F1
#
_entry.id   AF-A0A800LX45-F1
#
_cell.length_a   1.000
_cell.length_b   1.000
_cell.length_c   1.000
_cell.angle_alpha   90.00
_cell.angle_beta   90.00
_cell.angle_gamma   90.00
#
_symmetry.space_group_name_H-M   'P 1'
#
loop_
_entity.id
_entity.type
_entity.pdbx_description
1 polymer ?
#
loop_
_entity_poly.entity_id
_entity_poly.type
_entity_poly.pdbx_seq_one_letter_code
_entity_poly.pdbx_strand_id
1 'polypeptide(L)'
;GDGGLTPQIVESSQINTEDSRQNEVFKAATHFNPVDLVCGVRNRWGDPYDLRRFRDPNTGFISSKSKDGRSLKAMEYPGLWNGSMADWNTIFVEVPVETSNPVKTIDDLLRPAHQPVKENW
;
A
#
# COMPACT_ATOMS: atom_id res chain seq x y z
N GLY A 1 -7.84 -4.03 -17.95
CA GLY A 1 -9.13 -3.47 -18.40
C GLY A 1 -9.83 -4.41 -19.36
N ASP A 2 -10.10 -5.66 -18.93
CA ASP A 2 -10.42 -6.75 -19.88
C ASP A 2 -11.62 -7.58 -19.40
N GLY A 3 -12.32 -7.13 -18.34
CA GLY A 3 -13.39 -7.89 -17.67
C GLY A 3 -12.89 -9.11 -16.86
N GLY A 4 -11.60 -9.41 -16.89
CA GLY A 4 -10.97 -10.44 -16.08
C GLY A 4 -10.80 -10.02 -14.61
N LEU A 5 -10.97 -10.96 -13.70
CA LEU A 5 -10.62 -10.78 -12.29
C LEU A 5 -9.09 -10.87 -12.14
N THR A 6 -8.46 -9.79 -11.72
CA THR A 6 -7.03 -9.73 -11.40
C THR A 6 -6.87 -9.34 -9.93
N PRO A 7 -5.90 -9.92 -9.20
CA PRO A 7 -5.54 -9.42 -7.87
C PRO A 7 -5.06 -7.97 -7.96
N GLN A 8 -5.45 -7.15 -6.99
CA GLN A 8 -5.09 -5.73 -6.90
C GLN A 8 -4.74 -5.38 -5.46
N ILE A 9 -3.92 -4.33 -5.29
CA ILE A 9 -3.71 -3.70 -4.00
C ILE A 9 -4.72 -2.57 -3.89
N VAL A 10 -5.52 -2.57 -2.82
CA VAL A 10 -6.55 -1.57 -2.56
C VAL A 10 -6.29 -0.96 -1.19
N GLU A 11 -6.33 0.37 -1.10
CA GLU A 11 -6.26 1.06 0.19
C GLU A 11 -7.62 1.12 0.88
N SER A 12 -7.62 1.14 2.21
CA SER A 12 -8.84 1.29 3.00
C SER A 12 -9.60 2.58 2.67
N SER A 13 -8.92 3.62 2.18
CA SER A 13 -9.53 4.88 1.71
C SER A 13 -10.40 4.70 0.46
N GLN A 14 -10.17 3.63 -0.31
CA GLN A 14 -10.91 3.30 -1.54
C GLN A 14 -12.08 2.34 -1.29
N ILE A 15 -12.27 1.87 -0.04
CA ILE A 15 -13.32 0.93 0.34
C ILE A 15 -14.45 1.69 1.03
N ASN A 16 -15.67 1.53 0.53
CA ASN A 16 -16.85 2.07 1.21
C ASN A 16 -17.25 1.12 2.35
N THR A 17 -16.87 1.43 3.59
CA THR A 17 -17.20 0.60 4.75
C THR A 17 -18.66 0.74 5.22
N GLU A 18 -19.40 1.72 4.70
CA GLU A 18 -20.85 1.86 4.90
C GLU A 18 -21.64 0.87 4.02
N ASP A 19 -21.03 0.40 2.93
CA ASP A 19 -21.55 -0.71 2.13
C ASP A 19 -21.27 -2.03 2.85
N SER A 20 -22.33 -2.72 3.28
CA SER A 20 -22.22 -3.95 4.06
C SER A 20 -21.42 -5.03 3.33
N ARG A 21 -21.61 -5.16 2.02
CA ARG A 21 -20.93 -6.18 1.20
C ARG A 21 -19.44 -5.87 1.08
N GLN A 22 -19.07 -4.61 0.80
CA GLN A 22 -17.66 -4.23 0.73
C GLN A 22 -16.97 -4.40 2.09
N ASN A 23 -17.65 -4.04 3.18
CA ASN A 23 -17.13 -4.18 4.53
C ASN A 23 -16.93 -5.66 4.92
N GLU A 24 -17.85 -6.55 4.54
CA GLU A 24 -17.70 -8.00 4.73
C GLU A 24 -16.48 -8.55 3.98
N VAL A 25 -16.31 -8.19 2.70
CA VAL A 25 -15.13 -8.61 1.91
C VAL A 25 -13.83 -8.07 2.53
N PHE A 26 -13.82 -6.81 2.95
CA PHE A 26 -12.64 -6.20 3.58
C PHE A 26 -12.26 -6.91 4.89
N LYS A 27 -13.25 -7.23 5.74
CA LYS A 27 -13.02 -7.97 6.99
C LYS A 27 -12.59 -9.42 6.78
N ALA A 28 -12.94 -10.01 5.64
CA ALA A 28 -12.53 -11.37 5.27
C ALA A 28 -11.17 -11.44 4.56
N ALA A 29 -10.51 -10.29 4.31
CA ALA A 29 -9.21 -10.26 3.65
C ALA A 29 -8.15 -11.05 4.45
N THR A 30 -7.46 -11.96 3.77
CA THR A 30 -6.44 -12.84 4.37
C THR A 30 -5.01 -12.32 4.24
N HIS A 31 -4.79 -11.36 3.35
CA HIS A 31 -3.48 -10.83 3.01
C HIS A 31 -3.47 -9.31 3.17
N PHE A 32 -2.34 -8.77 3.58
CA PHE A 32 -2.06 -7.34 3.55
C PHE A 32 -0.75 -7.10 2.81
N ASN A 33 -0.63 -5.95 2.14
CA ASN A 33 0.63 -5.55 1.52
C ASN A 33 1.54 -4.88 2.58
N PRO A 34 2.73 -5.42 2.90
CA PRO A 34 3.69 -4.78 3.79
C PRO A 34 4.42 -3.59 3.14
N VAL A 35 4.14 -3.29 1.87
CA VAL A 35 4.82 -2.27 1.05
C VAL A 35 6.26 -2.66 0.73
N ASP A 36 6.54 -3.97 0.70
CA ASP A 36 7.79 -4.51 0.17
C ASP A 36 7.62 -4.77 -1.34
N LEU A 37 8.16 -3.87 -2.16
CA LEU A 37 7.93 -3.84 -3.61
C LEU A 37 9.25 -3.86 -4.37
N VAL A 38 9.38 -4.82 -5.29
CA VAL A 38 10.48 -4.88 -6.26
C VAL A 38 9.97 -4.40 -7.62
N CYS A 39 10.46 -3.24 -8.07
CA CYS A 39 9.96 -2.57 -9.27
C CYS A 39 10.91 -2.71 -10.46
N GLY A 40 10.46 -3.42 -11.50
CA GLY A 40 11.13 -3.47 -12.80
C GLY A 40 10.83 -2.21 -13.63
N VAL A 41 11.61 -1.14 -13.45
CA VAL A 41 11.36 0.17 -14.09
C VAL A 41 12.07 0.38 -15.44
N ARG A 42 12.77 -0.66 -15.93
CA ARG A 42 13.50 -0.65 -17.20
C ARG A 42 13.15 -1.86 -18.03
N ASN A 43 13.19 -1.69 -19.35
CA ASN A 43 12.95 -2.78 -20.30
C ASN A 43 14.15 -3.75 -20.37
N ARG A 44 14.02 -4.80 -21.18
CA ARG A 44 15.07 -5.82 -21.38
C ARG A 44 16.39 -5.30 -21.97
N TRP A 45 16.39 -4.10 -22.54
CA TRP A 45 17.57 -3.43 -23.09
C TRP A 45 18.16 -2.40 -22.12
N GLY A 46 17.51 -2.18 -20.97
CA GLY A 46 17.93 -1.22 -19.97
C GLY A 46 17.32 0.17 -20.11
N ASP A 47 16.45 0.44 -21.10
CA ASP A 47 15.82 1.76 -21.21
C ASP A 47 14.70 1.94 -20.17
N PRO A 48 14.55 3.13 -19.59
CA PRO A 48 13.49 3.39 -18.62
C PRO A 48 12.11 3.39 -19.28
N TYR A 49 11.11 2.87 -18.58
CA TYR A 49 9.71 3.04 -18.95
C TYR A 49 9.21 4.44 -18.57
N ASP A 50 8.32 5.02 -19.39
CA ASP A 50 7.53 6.17 -18.95
C ASP A 50 6.36 5.70 -18.08
N LEU A 51 6.62 5.59 -16.77
CA LEU A 51 5.66 5.06 -15.79
C LEU A 51 4.36 5.86 -15.71
N ARG A 52 4.35 7.13 -16.13
CA ARG A 52 3.15 7.98 -16.12
C ARG A 52 2.06 7.46 -17.06
N ARG A 53 2.45 6.65 -18.06
CA ARG A 53 1.54 6.00 -19.00
C ARG A 53 0.79 4.80 -18.40
N PHE A 54 1.22 4.31 -17.25
CA PHE A 54 0.71 3.10 -16.60
C PHE A 54 0.11 3.39 -15.22
N ARG A 55 -0.44 4.59 -15.06
CA ARG A 55 -1.12 5.07 -13.85
C ARG A 55 -2.59 5.29 -14.15
N ASP A 56 -3.44 4.98 -13.17
CA ASP A 56 -4.82 5.46 -13.15
C ASP A 56 -4.88 6.84 -12.46
N PRO A 57 -5.17 7.94 -13.19
CA PRO A 57 -5.26 9.27 -12.60
C PRO A 57 -6.51 9.45 -11.71
N ASN A 58 -7.50 8.55 -11.80
CA ASN A 58 -8.76 8.67 -11.05
C ASN A 58 -8.68 8.11 -9.63
N THR A 59 -7.59 7.44 -9.24
CA THR A 59 -7.44 6.87 -7.90
C THR A 59 -6.86 7.84 -6.87
N GLY A 60 -6.61 9.10 -7.26
CA GLY A 60 -6.28 10.14 -6.31
C GLY A 60 -7.45 10.39 -5.35
N PHE A 61 -7.16 10.65 -4.08
CA PHE A 61 -8.19 10.85 -3.06
C PHE A 61 -7.89 12.06 -2.17
N ILE A 62 -8.93 12.59 -1.54
CA ILE A 62 -8.80 13.68 -0.58
C ILE A 62 -8.66 13.09 0.82
N SER A 63 -7.57 13.40 1.50
CA SER A 63 -7.36 13.02 2.89
C SER A 63 -7.51 14.23 3.81
N SER A 64 -8.02 13.97 5.02
CA SER A 64 -8.04 14.95 6.10
C SER A 64 -6.73 14.85 6.88
N LYS A 65 -6.02 15.96 7.00
CA LYS A 65 -4.79 16.07 7.79
C LYS A 65 -4.93 17.19 8.82
N SER A 66 -4.14 17.13 9.88
CA SER A 66 -3.97 18.24 10.81
C SER A 66 -2.53 18.76 10.70
N LYS A 67 -2.37 20.07 10.60
CA LYS A 67 -1.06 20.72 10.68
C LYS A 67 -1.18 21.98 11.52
N ASP A 68 -0.31 22.13 12.50
CA ASP A 68 -0.27 23.28 13.41
C ASP A 68 -1.64 23.59 14.05
N GLY A 69 -2.37 22.53 14.43
CA GLY A 69 -3.70 22.63 15.05
C GLY A 69 -4.84 22.97 14.08
N ARG A 70 -4.58 23.04 12.76
CA ARG A 70 -5.59 23.33 11.74
C ARG A 70 -5.91 22.09 10.92
N SER A 71 -7.20 21.84 10.72
CA SER A 71 -7.69 20.83 9.79
C SER A 71 -7.44 21.28 8.35
N LEU A 72 -6.86 20.39 7.55
CA LEU A 72 -6.54 20.60 6.16
C LEU A 72 -7.11 19.44 5.33
N LYS A 73 -7.51 19.75 4.10
CA LYS A 73 -7.76 18.73 3.08
C LYS A 73 -6.54 18.67 2.17
N ALA A 74 -5.97 17.49 2.01
CA ALA A 74 -4.85 17.25 1.10
C ALA A 74 -5.34 16.38 -0.06
N MET A 75 -4.96 16.74 -1.29
CA MET A 75 -5.13 15.87 -2.44
C MET A 75 -3.93 14.93 -2.50
N GLU A 76 -4.17 13.64 -2.28
CA GLU A 76 -3.16 12.60 -2.48
C GLU A 76 -3.28 12.11 -3.92
N TYR A 77 -2.22 12.33 -4.70
CA TYR A 77 -2.11 11.75 -6.03
C TYR A 77 -1.97 10.23 -5.94
N PRO A 78 -2.25 9.49 -7.04
CA PRO A 78 -2.05 8.05 -7.05
C PRO A 78 -0.65 7.68 -6.55
N GLY A 79 -0.60 7.02 -5.40
CA GLY A 79 0.58 6.40 -4.82
C GLY A 79 0.99 5.16 -5.61
N LEU A 80 2.18 4.64 -5.31
CA LEU A 80 2.79 3.55 -6.08
C LEU A 80 1.86 2.34 -6.18
N TRP A 81 1.23 1.93 -5.08
CA TRP A 81 0.39 0.73 -4.99
C TRP A 81 -1.12 0.97 -5.11
N ASN A 82 -1.60 2.22 -5.06
CA ASN A 82 -3.04 2.54 -5.10
C ASN A 82 -3.50 3.11 -6.46
N GLY A 83 -2.58 3.24 -7.42
CA GLY A 83 -2.92 3.54 -8.82
C GLY A 83 -1.79 3.99 -9.73
N SER A 84 -0.62 4.38 -9.20
CA SER A 84 0.56 4.64 -10.06
C SER A 84 1.11 3.37 -10.74
N MET A 85 0.68 2.19 -10.30
CA MET A 85 0.98 0.90 -10.92
C MET A 85 -0.23 0.21 -11.59
N ALA A 86 -1.30 0.94 -11.91
CA ALA A 86 -2.58 0.36 -12.35
C ALA A 86 -2.47 -0.66 -13.50
N ASP A 87 -1.61 -0.38 -14.49
CA ASP A 87 -1.42 -1.24 -15.67
C ASP A 87 -0.06 -1.96 -15.67
N TRP A 88 0.50 -2.22 -14.49
CA TRP A 88 1.76 -2.95 -14.38
C TRP A 88 1.50 -4.47 -14.37
N ASN A 89 2.39 -5.23 -15.02
CA ASN A 89 2.47 -6.66 -14.81
C ASN A 89 2.91 -6.93 -13.36
N THR A 90 1.98 -7.43 -12.55
CA THR A 90 2.17 -7.54 -11.10
C THR A 90 2.11 -9.01 -10.68
N ILE A 91 3.09 -9.44 -9.87
CA ILE A 91 3.13 -10.77 -9.27
C ILE A 91 3.06 -10.58 -7.76
N PHE A 92 2.16 -11.31 -7.11
CA PHE A 92 2.02 -11.31 -5.66
C PHE A 92 2.76 -12.51 -5.08
N VAL A 93 3.61 -12.26 -4.10
CA VAL A 93 4.40 -13.28 -3.43
C VAL A 93 4.08 -13.22 -1.94
N GLU A 94 3.61 -14.35 -1.39
CA GLU A 94 3.45 -14.49 0.05
C GLU A 94 4.83 -14.68 0.69
N VAL A 95 5.08 -13.98 1.79
CA VAL A 95 6.34 -14.01 2.52
C VAL A 95 6.06 -14.30 4.00
N PRO A 96 7.02 -14.89 4.73
CA PRO A 96 6.88 -15.12 6.17
C PRO A 96 6.63 -13.81 6.93
N VAL A 97 5.80 -13.85 7.98
CA VAL A 97 5.39 -12.64 8.72
C VAL A 97 6.58 -11.91 9.34
N GLU A 98 7.63 -12.65 9.72
CA GLU A 98 8.86 -12.13 10.32
C GLU A 98 9.65 -11.19 9.41
N THR A 99 9.41 -11.19 8.09
CA THR A 99 10.02 -10.22 7.16
C THR A 99 9.43 -8.82 7.30
N SER A 100 8.29 -8.68 7.98
CA SER A 100 7.59 -7.41 8.18
C SER A 100 7.52 -7.04 9.66
N ASN A 101 8.20 -5.96 10.04
CA ASN A 101 8.14 -5.38 11.39
C ASN A 101 7.61 -3.94 11.33
N PRO A 102 6.32 -3.72 10.99
CA PRO A 102 5.77 -2.39 10.86
C PRO A 102 5.53 -1.74 12.23
N VAL A 103 5.78 -0.44 12.32
CA VAL A 103 5.46 0.40 13.49
C VAL A 103 4.36 1.38 13.09
N LYS A 104 3.14 1.15 13.58
CA LYS A 104 1.95 2.00 13.32
C LYS A 104 1.54 2.79 14.56
N THR A 105 1.77 2.24 15.75
CA THR A 105 1.49 2.89 17.04
C THR A 105 2.75 2.93 17.90
N ILE A 106 2.71 3.69 19.00
CA ILE A 106 3.81 3.73 19.97
C ILE A 106 4.03 2.33 20.58
N ASP A 107 2.95 1.57 20.82
CA ASP A 107 3.04 0.22 21.40
C ASP A 107 3.76 -0.76 20.48
N ASP A 108 3.74 -0.55 19.17
CA ASP A 108 4.47 -1.42 18.24
C ASP A 108 5.99 -1.37 18.51
N LEU A 109 6.52 -0.25 19.01
CA LEU A 109 7.92 -0.13 19.39
C LEU A 109 8.31 -1.06 20.55
N LEU A 110 7.36 -1.49 21.38
CA LEU A 110 7.61 -2.40 22.51
C LEU A 110 7.87 -3.85 22.08
N ARG A 111 7.61 -4.20 20.82
CA ARG A 111 7.87 -5.54 20.30
C ARG A 111 9.37 -5.86 20.36
N PRO A 112 9.76 -7.11 20.65
CA PRO A 112 11.18 -7.50 20.75
C PRO A 112 12.03 -7.11 19.54
N ALA A 113 11.47 -7.17 18.32
CA ALA A 113 12.15 -6.79 17.08
C ALA A 113 12.55 -5.30 17.00
N HIS A 114 11.97 -4.44 17.84
CA HIS A 114 12.23 -3.01 17.89
C HIS A 114 12.94 -2.57 19.19
N GLN A 115 13.23 -3.52 20.09
CA GLN A 115 13.94 -3.23 21.33
C GLN A 115 15.46 -3.37 21.13
N PRO A 116 16.28 -2.57 21.82
CA PRO A 116 17.72 -2.78 21.86
C PRO A 116 18.04 -4.21 22.30
N VAL A 117 19.06 -4.82 21.68
CA VAL A 117 19.59 -6.08 22.17
C VAL A 117 20.09 -5.85 23.59
N LYS A 118 19.58 -6.62 24.56
CA LYS A 118 20.09 -6.56 25.93
C LYS A 118 21.50 -7.13 25.94
N GLU A 119 22.49 -6.26 25.95
CA GLU A 119 23.86 -6.65 26.27
C GLU A 119 23.93 -6.93 27.78
N ASN A 120 24.28 -8.16 28.15
CA ASN A 120 24.61 -8.49 29.53
C ASN A 120 26.06 -8.03 29.76
N TRP A 121 26.23 -6.89 30.43
CA TRP A 121 27.52 -6.45 30.95
C TRP A 121 27.73 -7.07 32.33
#